data_AF-A0A973D5U6-F1
#
_entry.id   AF-A0A973D5U6-F1
#
_cell.length_a   1.000
_cell.length_b   1.000
_cell.length_c   1.000
_cell.angle_alpha   90.00
_cell.angle_beta   90.00
_cell.angle_gamma   90.00
#
_symmetry.space_group_name_H-M   'P 1'
#
loop_
_entity.id
_entity.type
_entity.pdbx_description
1 polymer ?
#
loop_
_entity_poly.entity_id
_entity_poly.type
_entity_poly.pdbx_seq_one_letter_code
_entity_poly.pdbx_strand_id
1 'polypeptide(L)'
;LGTTVRMGSYAWVVSGDLTETGNPTLYSGPQMGFNAPGLIVEGSLKGAGVEVSGMALAGLPGMIIGRSPRHAWSGQVAHAHTVDIYLDDAEDIFLHRVEYIPLNSTGAVMTLPIYRTEHGPVVAPLILNPDTVEGPVATWKYSHWQKELQTVDVNLDYVMARNIDDFADAMDRFCVSLHVCYADRRGNVGYWMAGLDPVRPPDADPRLPQLGDGTMEWTNPVTYKPRKTVRNPQRGWMGGWNNKAGGGSAGGASPRHSYGRYHRAHAVQDRLAQAAAEGPLSFEFIRDLALEISATDCCDLGESGGNRWFFVEDAFVSAVESDPNLDRLDALTLLDGWDGYFPAGGPDAWTTGELDSDAWLLQDRWISKVVELTFEDELDTQTLSHDNQSRNLLFNVLIRALPGSNSVLENRIDWFQNRGSTPKPTDATGIIVLALDDTLAELGPRPWDHPRATIDYEGPVIGQVWSSPWLDRSTYAQVVEVGPEGPVRIESMIPLGESGAIYQGPGGEPEFDEQYFGFTDIFDGFLHRPFPTFDENP
;
A
#
# COMPACT_ATOMS: atom_id res chain seq x y z
N LEU A 1 12.07 -8.20 -15.71
CA LEU A 1 12.04 -6.73 -15.81
C LEU A 1 12.86 -6.01 -14.74
N GLY A 2 13.44 -6.65 -13.70
CA GLY A 2 14.50 -6.04 -12.87
C GLY A 2 14.12 -4.78 -12.07
N THR A 3 12.92 -4.24 -12.27
CA THR A 3 12.36 -3.09 -11.58
C THR A 3 11.88 -3.51 -10.19
N THR A 4 12.45 -2.89 -9.17
CA THR A 4 11.90 -2.94 -7.81
C THR A 4 10.59 -2.16 -7.81
N VAL A 5 9.46 -2.86 -7.75
CA VAL A 5 8.13 -2.23 -7.66
C VAL A 5 7.79 -2.04 -6.20
N ARG A 6 7.62 -0.79 -5.74
CA ARG A 6 7.01 -0.50 -4.43
C ARG A 6 5.56 -0.98 -4.52
N MET A 7 5.05 -1.64 -3.48
CA MET A 7 3.64 -2.07 -3.45
C MET A 7 2.87 -1.25 -2.42
N GLY A 8 2.13 -0.25 -2.89
CA GLY A 8 1.10 0.48 -2.14
C GLY A 8 0.00 0.90 -3.09
N SER A 9 -1.24 1.12 -2.64
CA SER A 9 -2.33 1.62 -3.49
C SER A 9 -3.53 2.06 -2.67
N TYR A 10 -4.16 3.16 -3.05
CA TYR A 10 -5.48 3.55 -2.55
C TYR A 10 -6.52 3.53 -3.67
N ALA A 11 -7.77 3.25 -3.31
CA ALA A 11 -8.91 3.33 -4.19
C ALA A 11 -10.19 3.44 -3.37
N TRP A 12 -11.21 4.00 -3.99
CA TRP A 12 -12.55 4.07 -3.42
C TRP A 12 -13.60 4.12 -4.52
N VAL A 13 -14.82 3.78 -4.14
CA VAL A 13 -16.03 3.94 -4.94
C VAL A 13 -17.15 4.49 -4.07
N VAL A 14 -17.87 5.45 -4.62
CA VAL A 14 -19.02 6.12 -3.99
C VAL A 14 -20.25 5.88 -4.85
N SER A 15 -21.35 5.46 -4.22
CA SER A 15 -22.66 5.26 -4.83
C SER A 15 -23.26 6.60 -5.27
N GLY A 16 -24.05 6.57 -6.34
CA GLY A 16 -24.82 7.72 -6.80
C GLY A 16 -25.75 8.32 -5.74
N ASP A 17 -26.20 7.52 -4.76
CA ASP A 17 -27.02 8.02 -3.65
C ASP A 17 -26.30 9.04 -2.75
N LEU A 18 -24.97 9.06 -2.81
CA LEU A 18 -24.11 9.96 -2.05
C LEU A 18 -23.44 11.03 -2.91
N THR A 19 -23.66 11.08 -4.22
CA THR A 19 -23.03 12.07 -5.10
C THR A 19 -24.00 13.18 -5.50
N GLU A 20 -23.48 14.39 -5.76
CA GLU A 20 -24.30 15.51 -6.23
C GLU A 20 -25.01 15.23 -7.56
N THR A 21 -24.39 14.43 -8.42
CA THR A 21 -24.89 14.12 -9.78
C THR A 21 -25.84 12.92 -9.81
N GLY A 22 -25.89 12.11 -8.75
CA GLY A 22 -26.60 10.84 -8.73
C GLY A 22 -25.85 9.70 -9.44
N ASN A 23 -24.64 9.94 -9.93
CA ASN A 23 -23.81 8.94 -10.62
C ASN A 23 -22.79 8.32 -9.67
N PRO A 24 -22.55 7.00 -9.73
CA PRO A 24 -21.40 6.40 -9.06
C PRO A 24 -20.07 6.97 -9.53
N THR A 25 -19.15 7.20 -8.60
CA THR A 25 -17.80 7.70 -8.90
C THR A 25 -16.76 6.80 -8.27
N LEU A 26 -15.76 6.41 -9.05
CA LEU A 26 -14.67 5.52 -8.67
C LEU A 26 -13.33 6.22 -8.83
N TYR A 27 -12.46 6.11 -7.83
CA TYR A 27 -11.07 6.57 -7.88
C TYR A 27 -10.13 5.38 -7.72
N SER A 28 -9.05 5.34 -8.51
CA SER A 28 -7.99 4.34 -8.39
C SER A 28 -6.62 5.00 -8.43
N GLY A 29 -5.78 4.74 -7.43
CA GLY A 29 -4.43 5.29 -7.29
C GLY A 29 -3.39 4.25 -6.89
N PRO A 30 -2.81 3.47 -7.83
CA PRO A 30 -1.72 2.56 -7.53
C PRO A 30 -0.42 3.32 -7.21
N GLN A 31 0.32 2.88 -6.19
CA GLN A 31 1.64 3.39 -5.81
C GLN A 31 2.69 2.32 -6.12
N MET A 32 3.33 2.46 -7.28
CA MET A 32 4.27 1.46 -7.83
C MET A 32 5.73 1.92 -7.78
N GLY A 33 5.99 3.03 -7.07
CA GLY A 33 7.27 3.74 -7.09
C GLY A 33 7.35 4.72 -8.26
N PHE A 34 8.43 5.48 -8.31
CA PHE A 34 8.67 6.50 -9.32
C PHE A 34 9.98 6.15 -10.04
N ASN A 35 9.92 5.93 -11.34
CA ASN A 35 11.06 5.51 -12.17
C ASN A 35 11.08 6.32 -13.46
N ALA A 36 12.25 6.43 -14.08
CA ALA A 36 12.42 6.99 -15.42
C ALA A 36 13.04 5.95 -16.37
N PRO A 37 12.35 5.53 -17.44
CA PRO A 37 10.99 5.91 -17.82
C PRO A 37 9.92 5.34 -16.87
N GLY A 38 8.73 5.91 -16.91
CA GLY A 38 7.58 5.43 -16.14
C GLY A 38 7.23 3.97 -16.47
N LEU A 39 6.78 3.22 -15.47
CA LEU A 39 6.33 1.83 -15.64
C LEU A 39 4.95 1.73 -16.32
N ILE A 40 4.17 2.80 -16.22
CA ILE A 40 2.76 2.86 -16.55
C ILE A 40 2.62 3.37 -17.98
N VAL A 41 1.71 2.76 -18.72
CA VAL A 41 1.28 3.21 -20.04
C VAL A 41 -0.22 3.46 -19.95
N GLU A 42 -0.66 4.60 -20.45
CA GLU A 42 -2.06 4.96 -20.50
C GLU A 42 -2.59 4.88 -21.94
N GLY A 43 -3.77 4.30 -22.14
CA GLY A 43 -4.33 4.26 -23.48
C GLY A 43 -5.72 3.66 -23.60
N SER A 44 -6.13 3.47 -24.85
CA SER A 44 -7.42 2.89 -25.22
C SER A 44 -7.26 1.80 -26.27
N LEU A 45 -8.04 0.73 -26.14
CA LEU A 45 -8.15 -0.35 -27.11
C LEU A 45 -9.59 -0.41 -27.62
N LYS A 46 -9.78 -0.28 -28.93
CA LYS A 46 -11.07 -0.38 -29.62
C LYS A 46 -10.94 -1.29 -30.83
N GLY A 47 -11.56 -2.47 -30.76
CA GLY A 47 -11.51 -3.44 -31.85
C GLY A 47 -11.86 -4.85 -31.41
N ALA A 48 -12.23 -5.71 -32.36
CA ALA A 48 -12.60 -7.12 -32.09
C ALA A 48 -13.65 -7.31 -30.98
N GLY A 49 -14.54 -6.32 -30.78
CA GLY A 49 -15.57 -6.32 -29.74
C GLY A 49 -15.09 -5.83 -28.37
N VAL A 50 -13.81 -5.50 -28.21
CA VAL A 50 -13.24 -4.91 -26.99
C VAL A 50 -13.23 -3.40 -27.11
N GLU A 51 -13.74 -2.74 -26.06
CA GLU A 51 -13.65 -1.29 -25.85
C GLU A 51 -13.22 -1.06 -24.40
N VAL A 52 -11.94 -0.74 -24.19
CA VAL A 52 -11.37 -0.50 -22.87
C VAL A 52 -10.37 0.66 -22.86
N SER A 53 -10.43 1.48 -21.82
CA SER A 53 -9.54 2.62 -21.62
C SER A 53 -9.01 2.64 -20.20
N GLY A 54 -7.74 2.99 -20.03
CA GLY A 54 -7.14 3.16 -18.71
C GLY A 54 -5.64 2.87 -18.72
N MET A 55 -5.17 2.33 -17.60
CA MET A 55 -3.76 2.03 -17.37
C MET A 55 -3.44 0.56 -17.67
N ALA A 56 -2.33 0.38 -18.39
CA ALA A 56 -1.62 -0.88 -18.54
C ALA A 56 -0.24 -0.81 -17.86
N LEU A 57 0.34 -1.98 -17.61
CA LEU A 57 1.73 -2.11 -17.17
C LEU A 57 2.59 -2.56 -18.35
N ALA A 58 3.74 -1.92 -18.54
CA ALA A 58 4.65 -2.29 -19.61
C ALA A 58 4.98 -3.81 -19.57
N GLY A 59 4.65 -4.51 -20.65
CA GLY A 59 4.89 -5.95 -20.79
C GLY A 59 3.76 -6.87 -20.29
N LEU A 60 2.69 -6.33 -19.66
CA LEU A 60 1.51 -7.12 -19.32
C LEU A 60 0.38 -6.93 -20.35
N PRO A 61 -0.33 -8.00 -20.74
CA PRO A 61 -1.47 -7.89 -21.62
C PRO A 61 -2.70 -7.34 -20.86
N GLY A 62 -3.34 -6.32 -21.43
CA GLY A 62 -4.62 -5.80 -20.96
C GLY A 62 -4.53 -4.55 -20.06
N MET A 63 -5.69 -3.94 -19.82
CA MET A 63 -5.83 -2.81 -18.91
C MET A 63 -6.11 -3.33 -17.50
N ILE A 64 -5.28 -2.95 -16.53
CA ILE A 64 -5.36 -3.43 -15.14
C ILE A 64 -6.33 -2.55 -14.34
N ILE A 65 -6.31 -1.25 -14.59
CA ILE A 65 -7.22 -0.24 -14.05
C ILE A 65 -7.85 0.45 -15.24
N GLY A 66 -9.17 0.65 -15.21
CA GLY A 66 -9.81 1.23 -16.37
C GLY A 66 -11.31 1.21 -16.33
N ARG A 67 -11.86 1.43 -17.52
CA ARG A 67 -13.29 1.36 -17.80
C ARG A 67 -13.58 0.69 -19.13
N SER A 68 -14.79 0.17 -19.24
CA SER A 68 -15.47 -0.16 -20.48
C SER A 68 -16.58 0.87 -20.73
N PRO A 69 -17.36 0.78 -21.82
CA PRO A 69 -18.60 1.56 -21.96
C PRO A 69 -19.65 1.30 -20.87
N ARG A 70 -19.50 0.24 -20.05
CA ARG A 70 -20.54 -0.22 -19.11
C ARG A 70 -20.19 -0.01 -17.64
N HIS A 71 -18.91 -0.06 -17.30
CA HIS A 71 -18.42 -0.07 -15.92
C HIS A 71 -16.96 0.38 -15.84
N ALA A 72 -16.54 0.76 -14.63
CA ALA A 72 -15.18 1.10 -14.26
C ALA A 72 -14.69 0.21 -13.11
N TRP A 73 -13.38 0.01 -13.00
CA TRP A 73 -12.77 -0.77 -11.94
C TRP A 73 -11.43 -0.21 -11.48
N SER A 74 -11.12 -0.43 -10.21
CA SER A 74 -9.83 -0.07 -9.59
C SER A 74 -8.91 -1.28 -9.40
N GLY A 75 -7.70 -1.03 -8.92
CA GLY A 75 -6.77 -2.08 -8.49
C GLY A 75 -5.91 -1.62 -7.33
N GLN A 76 -5.88 -2.40 -6.25
CA GLN A 76 -4.98 -2.21 -5.12
C GLN A 76 -4.43 -3.55 -4.65
N VAL A 77 -3.21 -3.61 -4.14
CA VAL A 77 -2.72 -4.86 -3.50
C VAL A 77 -3.55 -5.17 -2.26
N ALA A 78 -4.01 -6.42 -2.14
CA ALA A 78 -4.87 -6.87 -1.04
C ALA A 78 -4.20 -7.73 0.04
N HIS A 79 -3.01 -8.25 -0.25
CA HIS A 79 -2.26 -9.16 0.64
C HIS A 79 -3.09 -10.37 1.12
N ALA A 80 -3.91 -10.94 0.24
CA ALA A 80 -4.56 -12.23 0.46
C ALA A 80 -3.50 -13.30 0.76
N HIS A 81 -3.83 -14.23 1.66
CA HIS A 81 -2.86 -15.23 2.12
C HIS A 81 -2.71 -16.37 1.10
N THR A 82 -2.05 -16.10 -0.02
CA THR A 82 -1.92 -17.02 -1.16
C THR A 82 -0.66 -17.88 -1.13
N VAL A 83 0.11 -17.80 -0.05
CA VAL A 83 1.47 -18.34 0.07
C VAL A 83 1.63 -18.94 1.45
N ASP A 84 2.15 -20.16 1.53
CA ASP A 84 2.70 -20.73 2.77
C ASP A 84 4.15 -21.16 2.55
N ILE A 85 4.93 -21.09 3.63
CA ILE A 85 6.26 -21.71 3.69
C ILE A 85 6.10 -23.08 4.32
N TYR A 86 6.68 -24.11 3.71
CA TYR A 86 6.76 -25.46 4.26
C TYR A 86 8.19 -25.78 4.69
N LEU A 87 8.32 -26.55 5.76
CA LEU A 87 9.59 -27.12 6.23
C LEU A 87 9.62 -28.59 5.78
N ASP A 88 10.30 -28.84 4.68
CA ASP A 88 10.39 -30.16 4.04
C ASP A 88 11.70 -30.85 4.41
N ASP A 89 11.71 -32.19 4.37
CA ASP A 89 12.94 -32.93 4.59
C ASP A 89 13.91 -32.75 3.43
N ALA A 90 15.19 -32.65 3.75
CA ALA A 90 16.27 -32.55 2.75
C ALA A 90 16.27 -33.71 1.76
N GLU A 91 15.76 -34.89 2.15
CA GLU A 91 15.68 -36.08 1.30
C GLU A 91 14.60 -35.96 0.21
N ASP A 92 13.62 -35.06 0.38
CA ASP A 92 12.52 -34.85 -0.57
C ASP A 92 12.86 -33.86 -1.69
N ILE A 93 14.05 -33.26 -1.64
CA ILE A 93 14.49 -32.29 -2.66
C ILE A 93 14.85 -33.00 -3.96
N PHE A 94 14.42 -32.42 -5.07
CA PHE A 94 14.85 -32.82 -6.41
C PHE A 94 15.32 -31.62 -7.22
N LEU A 95 16.34 -31.84 -8.05
CA LEU A 95 16.81 -30.84 -9.00
C LEU A 95 15.71 -30.60 -10.04
N HIS A 96 15.16 -29.39 -10.05
CA HIS A 96 14.14 -29.01 -11.02
C HIS A 96 14.75 -28.53 -12.33
N ARG A 97 15.77 -27.66 -12.25
CA ARG A 97 16.51 -27.15 -13.40
C ARG A 97 17.82 -26.49 -12.98
N VAL A 98 18.66 -26.16 -13.96
CA VAL A 98 19.87 -25.36 -13.77
C VAL A 98 19.72 -24.06 -14.55
N GLU A 99 19.86 -22.94 -13.86
CA GLU A 99 19.84 -21.60 -14.45
C GLU A 99 21.26 -21.12 -14.73
N TYR A 100 21.45 -20.44 -15.86
CA TYR A 100 22.71 -19.81 -16.25
C TYR A 100 22.49 -18.30 -16.29
N ILE A 101 22.91 -17.60 -15.23
CA ILE A 101 22.65 -16.18 -15.04
C ILE A 101 23.90 -15.40 -15.46
N PRO A 102 23.86 -14.61 -16.55
CA PRO A 102 24.97 -13.74 -16.93
C PRO A 102 25.19 -12.68 -15.84
N LEU A 103 26.42 -12.58 -15.34
CA LEU A 103 26.77 -11.62 -14.28
C LEU A 103 27.24 -10.27 -14.84
N ASN A 104 27.74 -10.26 -16.07
CA ASN A 104 28.24 -9.06 -16.73
C ASN A 104 28.33 -9.26 -18.25
N SER A 105 28.65 -8.18 -18.95
CA SER A 105 28.86 -8.16 -20.41
C SER A 105 30.16 -8.83 -20.86
N THR A 106 31.04 -9.26 -19.94
CA THR A 106 32.32 -9.93 -20.27
C THR A 106 32.19 -11.45 -20.36
N GLY A 107 30.99 -11.99 -20.18
CA GLY A 107 30.67 -13.41 -20.33
C GLY A 107 30.81 -14.24 -19.05
N ALA A 108 30.97 -13.61 -17.88
CA ALA A 108 30.89 -14.34 -16.63
C ALA A 108 29.44 -14.84 -16.40
N VAL A 109 29.29 -16.11 -16.01
CA VAL A 109 27.99 -16.75 -15.80
C VAL A 109 27.97 -17.42 -14.44
N MET A 110 26.93 -17.14 -13.65
CA MET A 110 26.59 -17.91 -12.46
C MET A 110 25.75 -19.11 -12.86
N THR A 111 26.19 -20.30 -12.49
CA THR A 111 25.39 -21.53 -12.62
C THR A 111 24.64 -21.75 -11.32
N LEU A 112 23.32 -21.71 -11.36
CA LEU A 112 22.46 -21.82 -10.18
C LEU A 112 21.52 -23.03 -10.32
N PRO A 113 21.78 -24.14 -9.60
CA PRO A 113 20.82 -25.24 -9.54
C PRO A 113 19.59 -24.81 -8.73
N ILE A 114 18.41 -24.97 -9.33
CA ILE A 114 17.12 -24.68 -8.71
C ILE A 114 16.48 -25.99 -8.28
N TYR A 115 16.28 -26.15 -6.98
CA TYR A 115 15.66 -27.34 -6.39
C TYR A 115 14.21 -27.07 -5.99
N ARG A 116 13.44 -28.14 -5.90
CA ARG A 116 12.04 -28.14 -5.47
C ARG A 116 11.75 -29.35 -4.61
N THR A 117 10.65 -29.28 -3.88
CA THR A 117 9.92 -30.41 -3.29
C THR A 117 8.52 -30.47 -3.92
N GLU A 118 7.64 -31.32 -3.41
CA GLU A 118 6.22 -31.30 -3.80
C GLU A 118 5.51 -29.99 -3.46
N HIS A 119 5.99 -29.26 -2.44
CA HIS A 119 5.42 -27.99 -1.99
C HIS A 119 5.86 -26.80 -2.84
N GLY A 120 7.03 -26.83 -3.46
CA GLY A 120 7.46 -25.75 -4.33
C GLY A 120 8.98 -25.58 -4.42
N PRO A 121 9.45 -24.43 -4.93
CA PRO A 121 10.87 -24.11 -4.91
C PRO A 121 11.40 -24.03 -3.48
N VAL A 122 12.63 -24.53 -3.30
CA VAL A 122 13.41 -24.31 -2.08
C VAL A 122 13.84 -22.84 -2.06
N VAL A 123 13.52 -22.13 -0.97
CA VAL A 123 13.82 -20.71 -0.78
C VAL A 123 14.82 -20.46 0.33
N ALA A 124 15.00 -21.41 1.25
CA ALA A 124 16.08 -21.37 2.22
C ALA A 124 16.61 -22.80 2.50
N PRO A 125 17.93 -23.04 2.33
CA PRO A 125 18.92 -22.13 1.73
C PRO A 125 18.71 -21.96 0.22
N LEU A 126 18.95 -20.75 -0.30
CA LEU A 126 18.79 -20.46 -1.74
C LEU A 126 19.89 -21.11 -2.60
N ILE A 127 21.13 -21.08 -2.10
CA ILE A 127 22.25 -21.83 -2.68
C ILE A 127 22.44 -23.06 -1.80
N LEU A 128 22.08 -24.22 -2.34
CA LEU A 128 22.11 -25.46 -1.59
C LEU A 128 22.95 -26.51 -2.30
N ASN A 129 23.64 -27.31 -1.49
CA ASN A 129 24.26 -28.54 -1.92
C ASN A 129 23.49 -29.70 -1.27
N PRO A 130 22.80 -30.55 -2.06
CA PRO A 130 21.98 -31.64 -1.53
C PRO A 130 22.81 -32.64 -0.71
N ASP A 131 24.11 -32.77 -1.00
CA ASP A 131 24.99 -33.71 -0.31
C ASP A 131 25.39 -33.24 1.11
N THR A 132 25.17 -31.96 1.44
CA THR A 132 25.63 -31.36 2.70
C THR A 132 24.54 -30.58 3.44
N VAL A 133 23.31 -30.54 2.92
CA VAL A 133 22.21 -29.87 3.61
C VAL A 133 21.76 -30.75 4.79
N GLU A 134 21.67 -30.16 5.96
CA GLU A 134 21.22 -30.83 7.19
C GLU A 134 19.93 -30.16 7.69
N GLY A 135 18.99 -30.98 8.17
CA GLY A 135 17.71 -30.49 8.69
C GLY A 135 16.71 -30.11 7.58
N PRO A 136 15.56 -29.51 7.96
CA PRO A 136 14.52 -29.18 7.00
C PRO A 136 14.92 -28.00 6.11
N VAL A 137 14.46 -28.04 4.87
CA VAL A 137 14.56 -26.93 3.90
C VAL A 137 13.25 -26.15 3.87
N ALA A 138 13.33 -24.83 3.74
CA ALA A 138 12.14 -24.00 3.59
C ALA A 138 11.74 -23.96 2.10
N THR A 139 10.50 -24.33 1.80
CA THR A 139 9.94 -24.32 0.45
C THR A 139 8.71 -23.42 0.38
N TRP A 140 8.47 -22.88 -0.81
CA TRP A 140 7.41 -21.89 -1.02
C TRP A 140 6.26 -22.47 -1.85
N LYS A 141 5.12 -22.75 -1.19
CA LYS A 141 3.88 -23.17 -1.83
C LYS A 141 2.97 -21.98 -2.08
N TYR A 142 2.61 -21.73 -3.34
CA TYR A 142 1.78 -20.59 -3.73
C TYR A 142 0.56 -21.03 -4.54
N SER A 143 -0.60 -20.46 -4.21
CA SER A 143 -1.91 -20.97 -4.65
C SER A 143 -2.26 -20.67 -6.11
N HIS A 144 -1.55 -19.73 -6.73
CA HIS A 144 -1.68 -19.39 -8.14
C HIS A 144 -0.68 -20.13 -9.05
N TRP A 145 0.10 -21.07 -8.51
CA TRP A 145 0.99 -21.91 -9.32
C TRP A 145 0.21 -22.61 -10.44
N GLN A 146 0.73 -22.51 -11.67
CA GLN A 146 0.12 -23.00 -12.91
C GLN A 146 -1.21 -22.34 -13.29
N LYS A 147 -1.55 -21.22 -12.64
CA LYS A 147 -2.74 -20.41 -12.92
C LYS A 147 -2.38 -19.00 -13.37
N GLU A 148 -1.11 -18.72 -13.61
CA GLU A 148 -0.62 -17.38 -13.94
C GLU A 148 -1.26 -16.89 -15.25
N LEU A 149 -1.28 -17.74 -16.28
CA LEU A 149 -1.90 -17.41 -17.57
C LEU A 149 -3.43 -17.31 -17.52
N GLN A 150 -4.08 -17.89 -16.50
CA GLN A 150 -5.53 -17.73 -16.28
C GLN A 150 -5.90 -16.24 -16.08
N THR A 151 -4.96 -15.43 -15.60
CA THR A 151 -5.15 -13.98 -15.44
C THR A 151 -5.50 -13.29 -16.77
N VAL A 152 -5.00 -13.79 -17.90
CA VAL A 152 -5.28 -13.21 -19.23
C VAL A 152 -6.76 -13.38 -19.57
N ASP A 153 -7.30 -14.59 -19.39
CA ASP A 153 -8.72 -14.87 -19.61
C ASP A 153 -9.59 -14.07 -18.65
N VAL A 154 -9.21 -14.03 -17.36
CA VAL A 154 -9.92 -13.25 -16.33
C VAL A 154 -9.94 -11.75 -16.65
N ASN A 155 -8.82 -11.19 -17.14
CA ASN A 155 -8.73 -9.80 -17.57
C ASN A 155 -9.73 -9.51 -18.69
N LEU A 156 -9.74 -10.34 -19.74
CA LEU A 156 -10.67 -10.18 -20.83
C LEU A 156 -12.14 -10.31 -20.35
N ASP A 157 -12.42 -11.26 -19.47
CA ASP A 157 -13.77 -11.50 -18.97
C ASP A 157 -14.31 -10.31 -18.16
N TYR A 158 -13.52 -9.71 -17.26
CA TYR A 158 -13.99 -8.53 -16.53
C TYR A 158 -14.03 -7.26 -17.37
N VAL A 159 -13.19 -7.14 -18.40
CA VAL A 159 -13.26 -6.04 -19.38
C VAL A 159 -14.57 -6.14 -20.17
N MET A 160 -14.94 -7.36 -20.57
CA MET A 160 -16.13 -7.65 -21.38
C MET A 160 -17.42 -7.86 -20.57
N ALA A 161 -17.35 -7.77 -19.25
CA ALA A 161 -18.49 -7.98 -18.36
C ALA A 161 -19.66 -7.05 -18.72
N ARG A 162 -20.88 -7.61 -18.77
CA ARG A 162 -22.08 -6.85 -19.18
C ARG A 162 -22.82 -6.25 -17.99
N ASN A 163 -22.51 -6.70 -16.78
CA ASN A 163 -23.14 -6.36 -15.52
C ASN A 163 -22.24 -6.83 -14.35
N ILE A 164 -22.63 -6.48 -13.13
CA ILE A 164 -21.90 -6.82 -11.91
C ILE A 164 -21.76 -8.34 -11.65
N ASP A 165 -22.67 -9.18 -12.13
CA ASP A 165 -22.59 -10.64 -11.97
C ASP A 165 -21.51 -11.22 -12.88
N ASP A 166 -21.50 -10.85 -14.17
CA ASP A 166 -20.42 -11.24 -15.11
C ASP A 166 -19.05 -10.79 -14.57
N PHE A 167 -18.98 -9.59 -13.97
CA PHE A 167 -17.74 -9.07 -13.37
C PHE A 167 -17.33 -9.89 -12.14
N ALA A 168 -18.28 -10.23 -11.27
CA ALA A 168 -18.02 -11.05 -10.09
C ALA A 168 -17.54 -12.46 -10.45
N ASP A 169 -18.10 -13.08 -11.50
CA ASP A 169 -17.68 -14.40 -11.99
C ASP A 169 -16.21 -14.38 -12.49
N ALA A 170 -15.77 -13.25 -13.06
CA ALA A 170 -14.37 -13.04 -13.38
C ALA A 170 -13.52 -12.86 -12.12
N MET A 171 -13.97 -12.03 -11.18
CA MET A 171 -13.28 -11.83 -9.91
C MET A 171 -13.11 -13.13 -9.12
N ASP A 172 -14.07 -14.06 -9.16
CA ASP A 172 -13.98 -15.35 -8.47
C ASP A 172 -12.86 -16.28 -8.99
N ARG A 173 -12.42 -16.06 -10.23
CA ARG A 173 -11.30 -16.78 -10.85
C ARG A 173 -9.98 -16.03 -10.79
N PHE A 174 -9.98 -14.76 -10.37
CA PHE A 174 -8.77 -13.95 -10.37
C PHE A 174 -7.76 -14.49 -9.34
N CYS A 175 -6.59 -14.91 -9.83
CA CYS A 175 -5.63 -15.70 -9.05
C CYS A 175 -4.63 -14.87 -8.24
N VAL A 176 -4.39 -13.62 -8.65
CA VAL A 176 -3.54 -12.67 -7.93
C VAL A 176 -4.34 -11.88 -6.89
N SER A 177 -3.64 -11.35 -5.89
CA SER A 177 -4.27 -10.69 -4.76
C SER A 177 -4.50 -9.20 -4.97
N LEU A 178 -5.74 -8.80 -5.21
CA LEU A 178 -6.13 -7.40 -5.42
C LEU A 178 -7.42 -7.03 -4.69
N HIS A 179 -7.51 -5.81 -4.17
CA HIS A 179 -8.78 -5.17 -3.93
C HIS A 179 -9.22 -4.49 -5.22
N VAL A 180 -10.47 -4.71 -5.59
CA VAL A 180 -11.08 -4.18 -6.81
C VAL A 180 -12.36 -3.48 -6.42
N CYS A 181 -12.41 -2.17 -6.57
CA CYS A 181 -13.65 -1.41 -6.56
C CYS A 181 -14.28 -1.46 -7.95
N TYR A 182 -15.61 -1.32 -8.01
CA TYR A 182 -16.40 -1.38 -9.24
C TYR A 182 -17.51 -0.35 -9.20
N ALA A 183 -17.78 0.28 -10.35
CA ALA A 183 -18.94 1.14 -10.56
C ALA A 183 -19.54 0.86 -11.95
N ASP A 184 -20.87 0.81 -12.08
CA ASP A 184 -21.53 0.62 -13.37
C ASP A 184 -22.62 1.63 -13.70
N ARG A 185 -22.99 1.67 -15.00
CA ARG A 185 -24.03 2.54 -15.55
C ARG A 185 -25.45 2.26 -15.04
N ARG A 186 -25.65 1.21 -14.24
CA ARG A 186 -26.95 0.91 -13.61
C ARG A 186 -26.99 1.44 -12.18
N GLY A 187 -25.98 2.20 -11.76
CA GLY A 187 -25.89 2.76 -10.41
C GLY A 187 -25.27 1.78 -9.40
N ASN A 188 -24.78 0.60 -9.82
CA ASN A 188 -24.21 -0.34 -8.88
C ASN A 188 -22.78 0.04 -8.51
N VAL A 189 -22.44 -0.19 -7.24
CA VAL A 189 -21.07 -0.14 -6.74
C VAL A 189 -20.70 -1.47 -6.08
N GLY A 190 -19.44 -1.87 -6.17
CA GLY A 190 -18.98 -3.14 -5.63
C GLY A 190 -17.54 -3.13 -5.20
N TYR A 191 -17.18 -4.13 -4.39
CA TYR A 191 -15.84 -4.37 -3.93
C TYR A 191 -15.56 -5.88 -3.84
N TRP A 192 -14.37 -6.30 -4.27
CA TRP A 192 -13.86 -7.66 -4.11
C TRP A 192 -12.45 -7.62 -3.58
N MET A 193 -12.16 -8.46 -2.59
CA MET A 193 -10.81 -8.93 -2.33
C MET A 193 -10.58 -10.21 -3.13
N ALA A 194 -9.82 -10.08 -4.19
CA ALA A 194 -9.35 -11.16 -5.03
C ALA A 194 -8.08 -11.83 -4.49
N GLY A 195 -7.85 -13.06 -4.94
CA GLY A 195 -6.75 -13.93 -4.56
C GLY A 195 -7.26 -15.30 -4.12
N LEU A 196 -6.47 -16.33 -4.39
CA LEU A 196 -6.81 -17.71 -4.03
C LEU A 196 -6.26 -18.03 -2.63
N ASP A 197 -6.99 -17.72 -1.56
CA ASP A 197 -6.58 -18.08 -0.18
C ASP A 197 -6.96 -19.54 0.14
N PRO A 198 -5.99 -20.47 0.26
CA PRO A 198 -6.27 -21.89 0.45
C PRO A 198 -6.82 -22.18 1.84
N VAL A 199 -7.69 -23.19 1.91
CA VAL A 199 -8.17 -23.75 3.19
C VAL A 199 -7.04 -24.58 3.80
N ARG A 200 -6.70 -24.26 5.05
CA ARG A 200 -5.68 -24.92 5.87
C ARG A 200 -6.34 -25.75 6.99
N PRO A 201 -5.68 -26.81 7.50
CA PRO A 201 -6.13 -27.54 8.67
C PRO A 201 -6.29 -26.63 9.90
N PRO A 202 -7.15 -26.96 10.87
CA PRO A 202 -7.36 -26.11 12.06
C PRO A 202 -6.09 -25.88 12.91
N ASP A 203 -5.19 -26.87 12.94
CA ASP A 203 -3.97 -26.83 13.76
C ASP A 203 -2.76 -26.21 13.02
N ALA A 204 -2.94 -25.86 11.74
CA ALA A 204 -1.94 -25.21 10.90
C ALA A 204 -1.99 -23.69 11.13
N ASP A 205 -1.13 -23.17 12.01
CA ASP A 205 -1.04 -21.72 12.25
C ASP A 205 -0.45 -21.03 11.01
N PRO A 206 -1.25 -20.22 10.26
CA PRO A 206 -0.81 -19.60 9.01
C PRO A 206 0.28 -18.53 9.20
N ARG A 207 0.67 -18.21 10.44
CA ARG A 207 1.69 -17.22 10.76
C ARG A 207 3.11 -17.82 10.79
N LEU A 208 3.20 -19.14 10.85
CA LEU A 208 4.46 -19.89 10.97
C LEU A 208 4.71 -20.71 9.70
N PRO A 209 5.95 -21.16 9.47
CA PRO A 209 6.19 -22.24 8.51
C PRO A 209 5.37 -23.50 8.88
N GLN A 210 4.80 -24.14 7.87
CA GLN A 210 4.03 -25.37 7.98
C GLN A 210 4.97 -26.58 7.95
N LEU A 211 4.56 -27.69 8.55
CA LEU A 211 5.32 -28.95 8.48
C LEU A 211 5.08 -29.66 7.14
N GLY A 212 6.16 -30.12 6.50
CA GLY A 212 6.13 -30.90 5.26
C GLY A 212 5.78 -32.39 5.44
N ASP A 213 5.46 -32.83 6.66
CA ASP A 213 5.17 -34.24 6.98
C ASP A 213 3.74 -34.71 6.61
N GLY A 214 3.00 -33.86 5.90
CA GLY A 214 1.62 -34.12 5.49
C GLY A 214 0.55 -33.63 6.47
N THR A 215 0.91 -33.26 7.72
CA THR A 215 -0.08 -32.91 8.76
C THR A 215 -0.68 -31.51 8.59
N MET A 216 0.03 -30.61 7.89
CA MET A 216 -0.37 -29.22 7.66
C MET A 216 -0.70 -28.94 6.18
N GLU A 217 -1.05 -29.99 5.42
CA GLU A 217 -1.37 -29.87 4.01
C GLU A 217 -2.62 -29.03 3.74
N TRP A 218 -2.56 -28.25 2.67
CA TRP A 218 -3.77 -27.72 2.06
C TRP A 218 -4.72 -28.87 1.70
N THR A 219 -6.02 -28.58 1.64
CA THR A 219 -7.00 -29.54 1.12
C THR A 219 -6.57 -30.12 -0.25
N ASN A 220 -6.90 -31.39 -0.51
CA ASN A 220 -6.63 -32.05 -1.78
C ASN A 220 -7.94 -32.64 -2.36
N PRO A 221 -8.49 -32.09 -3.46
CA PRO A 221 -7.98 -30.95 -4.24
C PRO A 221 -8.02 -29.64 -3.44
N VAL A 222 -7.17 -28.67 -3.83
CA VAL A 222 -7.10 -27.38 -3.16
C VAL A 222 -8.42 -26.63 -3.28
N THR A 223 -9.04 -26.38 -2.14
CA THR A 223 -10.20 -25.51 -1.96
C THR A 223 -9.77 -24.17 -1.39
N TYR A 224 -10.54 -23.13 -1.69
CA TYR A 224 -10.24 -21.76 -1.30
C TYR A 224 -11.31 -21.21 -0.37
N LYS A 225 -10.90 -20.31 0.53
CA LYS A 225 -11.85 -19.58 1.38
C LYS A 225 -12.74 -18.70 0.49
N PRO A 226 -14.02 -18.50 0.87
CA PRO A 226 -14.88 -17.54 0.19
C PRO A 226 -14.26 -16.14 0.16
N ARG A 227 -14.33 -15.47 -0.98
CA ARG A 227 -13.81 -14.11 -1.15
C ARG A 227 -14.58 -13.14 -0.26
N LYS A 228 -13.89 -12.11 0.23
CA LYS A 228 -14.54 -10.98 0.89
C LYS A 228 -15.01 -10.03 -0.20
N THR A 229 -16.33 -9.96 -0.39
CA THR A 229 -16.96 -9.10 -1.38
C THR A 229 -18.15 -8.38 -0.76
N VAL A 230 -18.47 -7.20 -1.30
CA VAL A 230 -19.70 -6.48 -0.99
C VAL A 230 -20.20 -5.79 -2.26
N ARG A 231 -21.53 -5.77 -2.42
CA ARG A 231 -22.21 -5.12 -3.54
C ARG A 231 -23.25 -4.16 -2.95
N ASN A 232 -23.32 -2.95 -3.48
CA ASN A 232 -24.24 -1.88 -3.05
C ASN A 232 -24.33 -1.79 -1.50
N PRO A 233 -23.20 -1.53 -0.80
CA PRO A 233 -23.18 -1.50 0.65
C PRO A 233 -24.10 -0.39 1.16
N GLN A 234 -24.79 -0.63 2.28
CA GLN A 234 -25.71 0.35 2.88
C GLN A 234 -25.04 1.69 3.20
N ARG A 235 -23.74 1.69 3.54
CA ARG A 235 -22.95 2.91 3.78
C ARG A 235 -22.74 3.76 2.51
N GLY A 236 -23.10 3.24 1.34
CA GLY A 236 -23.02 3.94 0.05
C GLY A 236 -21.61 4.04 -0.55
N TRP A 237 -20.55 3.59 0.13
CA TRP A 237 -19.19 3.68 -0.40
C TRP A 237 -18.29 2.54 0.09
N MET A 238 -17.21 2.28 -0.64
CA MET A 238 -16.08 1.44 -0.21
C MET A 238 -14.79 2.20 -0.48
N GLY A 239 -13.82 2.12 0.42
CA GLY A 239 -12.56 2.82 0.30
C GLY A 239 -11.49 2.19 1.16
N GLY A 240 -10.25 2.25 0.69
CA GLY A 240 -9.17 1.63 1.40
C GLY A 240 -7.80 1.98 0.85
N TRP A 241 -6.78 1.55 1.59
CA TRP A 241 -5.39 1.78 1.27
C TRP A 241 -4.53 0.58 1.66
N ASN A 242 -4.74 -0.55 0.96
CA ASN A 242 -4.18 -1.89 1.25
C ASN A 242 -4.59 -2.51 2.59
N ASN A 243 -5.63 -1.97 3.23
CA ASN A 243 -6.13 -2.45 4.52
C ASN A 243 -6.83 -3.80 4.44
N LYS A 244 -7.07 -4.36 5.61
CA LYS A 244 -7.83 -5.60 5.77
C LYS A 244 -9.21 -5.53 5.08
N ALA A 245 -9.52 -6.55 4.29
CA ALA A 245 -10.76 -6.64 3.51
C ALA A 245 -12.05 -6.80 4.32
N GLY A 246 -11.96 -7.19 5.60
CA GLY A 246 -13.13 -7.43 6.44
C GLY A 246 -12.80 -8.00 7.82
N GLY A 247 -13.84 -8.30 8.59
CA GLY A 247 -13.69 -8.89 9.93
C GLY A 247 -13.10 -10.31 9.93
N GLY A 248 -12.60 -10.74 11.09
CA GLY A 248 -11.91 -12.01 11.29
C GLY A 248 -10.40 -11.84 11.47
N SER A 249 -9.62 -12.92 11.54
CA SER A 249 -8.15 -12.84 11.61
C SER A 249 -7.58 -12.36 10.27
N ALA A 250 -6.56 -11.49 10.31
CA ALA A 250 -5.72 -11.29 9.13
C ALA A 250 -4.93 -12.58 8.88
N GLY A 251 -5.00 -13.13 7.67
CA GLY A 251 -4.17 -14.28 7.28
C GLY A 251 -2.80 -13.81 6.81
N GLY A 252 -1.74 -14.58 7.08
CA GLY A 252 -0.41 -14.29 6.54
C GLY A 252 0.73 -14.65 7.49
N ALA A 253 1.81 -15.21 6.94
CA ALA A 253 3.10 -15.38 7.62
C ALA A 253 4.00 -14.14 7.56
N SER A 254 3.57 -13.05 6.91
CA SER A 254 4.41 -11.86 6.74
C SER A 254 4.23 -10.89 7.92
N PRO A 255 5.23 -10.73 8.81
CA PRO A 255 5.17 -9.75 9.90
C PRO A 255 5.25 -8.30 9.40
N ARG A 256 5.56 -8.10 8.11
CA ARG A 256 5.62 -6.76 7.48
C ARG A 256 4.24 -6.14 7.27
N HIS A 257 3.17 -6.93 7.21
CA HIS A 257 1.82 -6.42 6.95
C HIS A 257 1.01 -6.45 8.25
N SER A 258 0.94 -5.30 8.93
CA SER A 258 0.26 -5.18 10.21
C SER A 258 -1.14 -4.58 10.06
N TYR A 259 -2.16 -5.41 10.26
CA TYR A 259 -3.57 -4.99 10.29
C TYR A 259 -4.03 -4.75 11.72
N GLY A 260 -3.63 -3.61 12.29
CA GLY A 260 -4.02 -3.19 13.62
C GLY A 260 -5.13 -2.13 13.65
N ARG A 261 -5.29 -1.49 14.81
CA ARG A 261 -6.26 -0.41 15.01
C ARG A 261 -5.87 0.83 14.22
N TYR A 262 -4.58 1.15 14.18
CA TYR A 262 -4.04 2.13 13.25
C TYR A 262 -3.71 1.44 11.91
N HIS A 263 -4.17 2.05 10.83
CA HIS A 263 -3.80 1.72 9.46
C HIS A 263 -4.11 2.94 8.58
N ARG A 264 -3.25 3.30 7.60
CA ARG A 264 -3.49 4.45 6.68
C ARG A 264 -4.86 4.57 6.05
N ALA A 265 -5.58 3.46 5.94
CA ALA A 265 -6.91 3.48 5.34
C ALA A 265 -7.89 4.32 6.17
N HIS A 266 -7.58 4.61 7.45
CA HIS A 266 -8.35 5.54 8.27
C HIS A 266 -8.47 6.92 7.60
N ALA A 267 -7.39 7.45 7.01
CA ALA A 267 -7.39 8.74 6.35
C ALA A 267 -8.40 8.81 5.18
N VAL A 268 -8.59 7.70 4.46
CA VAL A 268 -9.60 7.58 3.40
C VAL A 268 -10.99 7.38 4.02
N GLN A 269 -11.10 6.43 4.95
CA GLN A 269 -12.38 5.95 5.44
C GLN A 269 -13.09 6.96 6.34
N ASP A 270 -12.34 7.66 7.19
CA ASP A 270 -12.88 8.64 8.13
C ASP A 270 -13.31 9.90 7.38
N ARG A 271 -12.52 10.36 6.41
CA ARG A 271 -12.88 11.50 5.56
C ARG A 271 -14.10 11.22 4.67
N LEU A 272 -14.19 10.04 4.07
CA LEU A 272 -15.39 9.62 3.33
C LEU A 272 -16.61 9.50 4.25
N ALA A 273 -16.44 8.96 5.46
CA ALA A 273 -17.52 8.82 6.43
C ALA A 273 -18.06 10.20 6.86
N GLN A 274 -17.16 11.11 7.20
CA GLN A 274 -17.48 12.47 7.61
C GLN A 274 -18.20 13.22 6.48
N ALA A 275 -17.60 13.28 5.29
CA ALA A 275 -18.16 14.04 4.18
C ALA A 275 -19.53 13.49 3.75
N ALA A 276 -19.71 12.17 3.72
CA ALA A 276 -21.01 11.56 3.40
C ALA A 276 -22.09 11.85 4.46
N ALA A 277 -21.70 12.14 5.71
CA ALA A 277 -22.62 12.57 6.75
C ALA A 277 -22.98 14.08 6.66
N GLU A 278 -22.10 14.89 6.06
CA GLU A 278 -22.29 16.32 5.86
C GLU A 278 -23.20 16.62 4.65
N GLY A 279 -23.17 15.80 3.60
CA GLY A 279 -24.06 15.92 2.45
C GLY A 279 -23.62 15.14 1.21
N PRO A 280 -24.28 15.38 0.06
CA PRO A 280 -23.85 14.83 -1.23
C PRO A 280 -22.42 15.28 -1.58
N LEU A 281 -21.65 14.35 -2.12
CA LEU A 281 -20.24 14.51 -2.48
C LEU A 281 -20.11 14.97 -3.94
N SER A 282 -19.33 16.03 -4.14
CA SER A 282 -18.97 16.49 -5.49
C SER A 282 -17.94 15.55 -6.14
N PHE A 283 -17.85 15.60 -7.46
CA PHE A 283 -16.80 14.87 -8.20
C PHE A 283 -15.40 15.31 -7.74
N GLU A 284 -15.20 16.62 -7.56
CA GLU A 284 -13.95 17.22 -7.12
C GLU A 284 -13.54 16.72 -5.74
N PHE A 285 -14.46 16.61 -4.77
CA PHE A 285 -14.14 16.03 -3.47
C PHE A 285 -13.65 14.58 -3.60
N ILE A 286 -14.35 13.76 -4.38
CA ILE A 286 -13.99 12.34 -4.56
C ILE A 286 -12.64 12.19 -5.25
N ARG A 287 -12.28 13.11 -6.17
CA ARG A 287 -10.98 13.15 -6.84
C ARG A 287 -9.87 13.67 -5.91
N ASP A 288 -10.11 14.79 -5.24
CA ASP A 288 -9.09 15.55 -4.51
C ASP A 288 -8.82 14.99 -3.11
N LEU A 289 -9.66 14.07 -2.61
CA LEU A 289 -9.35 13.27 -1.42
C LEU A 289 -7.97 12.60 -1.53
N ALA A 290 -7.53 12.23 -2.74
CA ALA A 290 -6.20 11.68 -2.97
C ALA A 290 -5.06 12.63 -2.59
N LEU A 291 -5.23 13.94 -2.86
CA LEU A 291 -4.26 14.95 -2.49
C LEU A 291 -4.23 15.09 -0.96
N GLU A 292 -5.41 15.22 -0.34
CA GLU A 292 -5.56 15.33 1.11
C GLU A 292 -4.90 14.17 1.85
N ILE A 293 -5.22 12.92 1.51
CA ILE A 293 -4.62 11.75 2.18
C ILE A 293 -3.11 11.63 1.94
N SER A 294 -2.62 12.11 0.79
CA SER A 294 -1.18 12.02 0.47
C SER A 294 -0.32 12.93 1.35
N ALA A 295 -0.93 13.93 2.01
CA ALA A 295 -0.31 14.87 2.92
C ALA A 295 -0.36 14.44 4.39
N THR A 296 -0.88 13.25 4.72
CA THR A 296 -1.11 12.83 6.12
C THR A 296 0.08 12.17 6.82
N ASP A 297 1.13 11.79 6.10
CA ASP A 297 2.34 11.13 6.64
C ASP A 297 3.54 11.23 5.65
N CYS A 298 4.78 11.22 6.15
CA CYS A 298 6.02 11.30 5.38
C CYS A 298 6.94 10.08 5.62
N CYS A 299 8.03 9.95 4.86
CA CYS A 299 8.88 8.77 4.65
C CYS A 299 9.49 8.10 5.89
N ASP A 300 9.77 8.83 6.98
CA ASP A 300 10.66 8.36 8.05
C ASP A 300 10.04 7.32 9.01
N LEU A 301 8.72 7.33 9.11
CA LEU A 301 7.89 6.26 9.65
C LEU A 301 6.96 5.66 8.56
N GLY A 302 7.13 6.14 7.32
CA GLY A 302 6.19 6.23 6.21
C GLY A 302 6.08 5.05 5.26
N GLU A 303 6.25 3.82 5.74
CA GLU A 303 5.79 2.67 4.94
C GLU A 303 4.26 2.51 4.98
N SER A 304 3.55 3.34 5.73
CA SER A 304 2.19 3.01 6.17
C SER A 304 1.18 4.15 6.18
N GLY A 305 1.49 5.38 5.74
CA GLY A 305 0.57 6.51 5.48
C GLY A 305 -0.36 6.92 6.64
N GLY A 306 -1.16 7.99 6.48
CA GLY A 306 -2.22 8.33 7.44
C GLY A 306 -1.72 8.96 8.75
N ASN A 307 -2.56 9.78 9.38
CA ASN A 307 -2.20 10.51 10.60
C ASN A 307 -2.25 9.61 11.85
N ARG A 308 -1.11 9.41 12.54
CA ARG A 308 -1.02 8.59 13.77
C ARG A 308 -1.45 9.33 15.03
N TRP A 309 -1.36 10.66 15.02
CA TRP A 309 -1.67 11.51 16.16
C TRP A 309 -3.04 11.23 16.75
N PHE A 310 -4.05 11.05 15.90
CA PHE A 310 -5.43 10.70 16.30
C PHE A 310 -5.53 9.49 17.24
N PHE A 311 -4.57 8.57 17.21
CA PHE A 311 -4.58 7.37 18.04
C PHE A 311 -3.87 7.52 19.39
N VAL A 312 -3.17 8.64 19.59
CA VAL A 312 -2.30 8.89 20.75
C VAL A 312 -2.55 10.24 21.41
N GLU A 313 -3.32 11.12 20.77
CA GLU A 313 -3.67 12.47 21.24
C GLU A 313 -4.18 12.47 22.69
N ASP A 314 -5.24 11.71 22.99
CA ASP A 314 -5.81 11.65 24.35
C ASP A 314 -4.78 11.28 25.42
N ALA A 315 -3.90 10.32 25.10
CA ALA A 315 -2.86 9.85 26.01
C ALA A 315 -1.75 10.90 26.18
N PHE A 316 -1.36 11.58 25.10
CA PHE A 316 -0.42 12.69 25.14
C PHE A 316 -0.93 13.83 25.99
N VAL A 317 -2.15 14.32 25.69
CA VAL A 317 -2.80 15.44 26.40
C VAL A 317 -2.88 15.13 27.89
N SER A 318 -3.41 13.95 28.23
CA SER A 318 -3.56 13.53 29.63
C SER A 318 -2.21 13.47 30.37
N ALA A 319 -1.16 12.99 29.70
CA ALA A 319 0.17 12.89 30.30
C ALA A 319 0.80 14.26 30.53
N VAL A 320 0.73 15.17 29.54
CA VAL A 320 1.24 16.54 29.65
C VAL A 320 0.49 17.33 30.72
N GLU A 321 -0.84 17.21 30.80
CA GLU A 321 -1.64 17.88 31.83
C GLU A 321 -1.34 17.37 33.25
N SER A 322 -0.93 16.09 33.38
CA SER A 322 -0.59 15.48 34.66
C SER A 322 0.78 15.91 35.21
N ASP A 323 1.70 16.33 34.33
CA ASP A 323 3.03 16.83 34.69
C ASP A 323 3.44 18.02 33.80
N PRO A 324 2.83 19.20 34.02
CA PRO A 324 3.01 20.34 33.12
C PRO A 324 4.33 21.10 33.38
N ASN A 325 4.97 21.54 32.31
CA ASN A 325 5.99 22.59 32.35
C ASN A 325 5.84 23.50 31.11
N LEU A 326 6.62 24.58 31.01
CA LEU A 326 6.48 25.55 29.91
C LEU A 326 6.69 24.92 28.53
N ASP A 327 7.73 24.08 28.38
CA ASP A 327 8.08 23.47 27.09
C ASP A 327 7.04 22.44 26.65
N ARG A 328 6.51 21.63 27.60
CA ARG A 328 5.46 20.64 27.33
C ARG A 328 4.12 21.30 27.00
N LEU A 329 3.79 22.43 27.63
CA LEU A 329 2.58 23.20 27.32
C LEU A 329 2.69 23.93 25.96
N ASP A 330 3.89 24.37 25.59
CA ASP A 330 4.16 24.90 24.24
C ASP A 330 4.00 23.81 23.17
N ALA A 331 4.53 22.61 23.42
CA ALA A 331 4.33 21.42 22.58
C ALA A 331 2.84 21.07 22.42
N LEU A 332 2.09 21.06 23.51
CA LEU A 332 0.63 20.84 23.49
C LEU A 332 -0.09 21.89 22.63
N THR A 333 0.27 23.17 22.79
CA THR A 333 -0.32 24.27 22.01
C THR A 333 0.01 24.15 20.52
N LEU A 334 1.23 23.72 20.18
CA LEU A 334 1.65 23.49 18.80
C LEU A 334 0.81 22.38 18.14
N LEU A 335 0.59 21.26 18.85
CA LEU A 335 -0.14 20.12 18.33
C LEU A 335 -1.66 20.37 18.27
N ASP A 336 -2.22 21.12 19.22
CA ASP A 336 -3.63 21.55 19.20
C ASP A 336 -3.93 22.48 18.00
N GLY A 337 -2.96 23.29 17.59
CA GLY A 337 -3.06 24.16 16.42
C GLY A 337 -2.76 23.48 15.08
N TRP A 338 -2.44 22.17 15.08
CA TRP A 338 -2.03 21.46 13.86
C TRP A 338 -3.24 21.02 13.04
N ASP A 339 -3.14 21.18 11.72
CA ASP A 339 -4.15 20.74 10.76
C ASP A 339 -4.13 19.23 10.48
N GLY A 340 -3.14 18.51 11.00
CA GLY A 340 -2.99 17.07 10.83
C GLY A 340 -2.21 16.64 9.58
N TYR A 341 -1.59 17.58 8.85
CA TYR A 341 -0.85 17.32 7.62
C TYR A 341 0.65 17.63 7.76
N PHE A 342 1.49 16.84 7.08
CA PHE A 342 2.94 16.99 7.18
C PHE A 342 3.51 18.20 6.42
N PRO A 343 2.99 18.66 5.26
CA PRO A 343 3.56 19.83 4.60
C PRO A 343 3.22 21.11 5.37
N ALA A 344 4.21 21.98 5.57
CA ALA A 344 3.98 23.30 6.15
C ALA A 344 3.18 24.21 5.20
N GLY A 345 2.37 25.12 5.77
CA GLY A 345 1.65 26.14 5.00
C GLY A 345 0.21 25.78 4.60
N GLY A 346 -0.30 24.62 5.03
CA GLY A 346 -1.68 24.19 4.80
C GLY A 346 -1.96 23.71 3.38
N PRO A 347 -3.25 23.54 3.01
CA PRO A 347 -3.65 22.90 1.76
C PRO A 347 -3.07 23.52 0.48
N ASP A 348 -2.92 24.84 0.44
CA ASP A 348 -2.37 25.57 -0.72
C ASP A 348 -0.87 25.27 -0.94
N ALA A 349 -0.17 24.74 0.07
CA ALA A 349 1.24 24.42 0.02
C ALA A 349 1.52 22.90 -0.10
N TRP A 350 0.51 22.03 -0.12
CA TRP A 350 0.74 20.58 -0.17
C TRP A 350 1.56 20.13 -1.38
N THR A 351 1.36 20.74 -2.56
CA THR A 351 2.09 20.34 -3.78
C THR A 351 3.43 21.06 -3.95
N THR A 352 3.60 22.26 -3.39
CA THR A 352 4.76 23.12 -3.66
C THR A 352 5.63 23.46 -2.45
N GLY A 353 5.12 23.29 -1.23
CA GLY A 353 5.84 23.62 0.00
C GLY A 353 7.11 22.78 0.14
N GLU A 354 8.21 23.39 0.56
CA GLU A 354 9.52 22.74 0.66
C GLU A 354 9.89 22.33 2.09
N LEU A 355 9.00 22.59 3.06
CA LEU A 355 9.23 22.34 4.48
C LEU A 355 8.14 21.45 5.05
N ASP A 356 8.53 20.62 6.02
CA ASP A 356 7.60 19.90 6.87
C ASP A 356 7.08 20.81 7.99
N SER A 357 5.84 20.57 8.44
CA SER A 357 5.21 21.23 9.57
C SER A 357 5.97 20.90 10.85
N ASP A 358 6.32 21.92 11.65
CA ASP A 358 6.92 21.71 12.98
C ASP A 358 6.06 20.76 13.83
N ALA A 359 4.74 20.93 13.82
CA ALA A 359 3.84 20.07 14.59
C ALA A 359 3.90 18.60 14.13
N TRP A 360 3.98 18.36 12.81
CA TRP A 360 4.17 17.02 12.27
C TRP A 360 5.52 16.43 12.70
N LEU A 361 6.60 17.20 12.63
CA LEU A 361 7.93 16.77 13.03
C LEU A 361 7.96 16.39 14.52
N LEU A 362 7.34 17.22 15.37
CA LEU A 362 7.26 16.95 16.80
C LEU A 362 6.55 15.63 17.08
N GLN A 363 5.34 15.42 16.54
CA GLN A 363 4.61 14.17 16.80
C GLN A 363 5.33 12.95 16.21
N ASP A 364 5.99 13.08 15.06
CA ASP A 364 6.69 11.96 14.42
C ASP A 364 7.89 11.50 15.26
N ARG A 365 8.71 12.45 15.70
CA ARG A 365 9.87 12.17 16.57
C ARG A 365 9.44 11.72 17.95
N TRP A 366 8.40 12.34 18.52
CA TRP A 366 7.84 11.93 19.80
C TRP A 366 7.27 10.51 19.75
N ILE A 367 6.44 10.16 18.75
CA ILE A 367 5.91 8.79 18.61
C ILE A 367 7.06 7.79 18.43
N SER A 368 8.07 8.13 17.61
CA SER A 368 9.27 7.29 17.46
C SER A 368 9.93 7.02 18.80
N LYS A 369 10.13 8.07 19.60
CA LYS A 369 10.77 7.97 20.92
C LYS A 369 9.93 7.20 21.91
N VAL A 370 8.61 7.35 21.92
CA VAL A 370 7.71 6.54 22.77
C VAL A 370 7.81 5.06 22.39
N VAL A 371 7.81 4.73 21.09
CA VAL A 371 7.97 3.35 20.61
C VAL A 371 9.33 2.79 21.05
N GLU A 372 10.42 3.52 20.80
CA GLU A 372 11.77 3.17 21.23
C GLU A 372 11.83 2.87 22.74
N LEU A 373 11.45 3.85 23.57
CA LEU A 373 11.47 3.73 25.02
C LEU A 373 10.53 2.65 25.57
N THR A 374 9.49 2.24 24.83
CA THR A 374 8.59 1.16 25.25
C THR A 374 9.19 -0.23 24.96
N PHE A 375 9.96 -0.39 23.89
CA PHE A 375 10.30 -1.72 23.38
C PHE A 375 11.80 -2.05 23.34
N GLU A 376 12.69 -1.05 23.37
CA GLU A 376 14.14 -1.23 23.21
C GLU A 376 14.72 -2.27 24.18
N ASP A 377 14.23 -2.32 25.41
CA ASP A 377 14.73 -3.18 26.49
C ASP A 377 13.85 -4.40 26.72
N GLU A 378 12.57 -4.33 26.34
CA GLU A 378 11.64 -5.45 26.45
C GLU A 378 11.90 -6.52 25.38
N LEU A 379 12.39 -6.11 24.22
CA LEU A 379 12.69 -6.98 23.08
C LEU A 379 14.17 -7.37 22.98
N ASP A 380 15.06 -6.83 23.80
CA ASP A 380 16.51 -7.08 23.75
C ASP A 380 16.88 -8.51 24.16
N THR A 381 16.79 -9.44 23.22
CA THR A 381 17.11 -10.85 23.41
C THR A 381 18.13 -11.31 22.37
N GLN A 382 18.61 -12.55 22.47
CA GLN A 382 19.58 -13.08 21.50
C GLN A 382 19.05 -13.07 20.04
N THR A 383 17.73 -13.18 19.84
CA THR A 383 17.10 -13.38 18.53
C THR A 383 16.05 -12.33 18.17
N LEU A 384 15.71 -11.42 19.09
CA LEU A 384 14.77 -10.31 18.88
C LEU A 384 15.45 -9.03 19.34
N SER A 385 15.11 -7.93 18.68
CA SER A 385 15.52 -6.58 19.05
C SER A 385 14.47 -5.60 18.53
N HIS A 386 14.26 -4.48 19.21
CA HIS A 386 13.40 -3.41 18.70
C HIS A 386 13.77 -3.00 17.27
N ASP A 387 15.06 -2.90 16.97
CA ASP A 387 15.57 -2.36 15.70
C ASP A 387 15.29 -3.25 14.49
N ASN A 388 14.95 -4.53 14.72
CA ASN A 388 14.60 -5.47 13.67
C ASN A 388 13.09 -5.72 13.53
N GLN A 389 12.26 -4.95 14.25
CA GLN A 389 10.80 -5.00 14.14
C GLN A 389 10.24 -3.86 13.29
N SER A 390 9.07 -4.09 12.70
CA SER A 390 8.33 -3.03 12.02
C SER A 390 7.85 -1.98 13.02
N ARG A 391 8.21 -0.71 12.82
CA ARG A 391 7.72 0.40 13.64
C ARG A 391 6.18 0.51 13.64
N ASN A 392 5.52 0.24 12.50
CA ASN A 392 4.06 0.21 12.43
C ASN A 392 3.45 -0.95 13.25
N LEU A 393 4.10 -2.12 13.26
CA LEU A 393 3.69 -3.22 14.14
C LEU A 393 3.77 -2.79 15.61
N LEU A 394 4.91 -2.25 16.02
CA LEU A 394 5.15 -1.81 17.39
C LEU A 394 4.21 -0.69 17.81
N PHE A 395 3.96 0.29 16.95
CA PHE A 395 2.97 1.35 17.20
C PHE A 395 1.57 0.76 17.45
N ASN A 396 1.15 -0.21 16.64
CA ASN A 396 -0.12 -0.88 16.84
C ASN A 396 -0.21 -1.74 18.11
N VAL A 397 0.93 -2.20 18.64
CA VAL A 397 1.02 -2.86 19.96
C VAL A 397 0.97 -1.82 21.09
N LEU A 398 1.69 -0.70 20.93
CA LEU A 398 1.73 0.42 21.87
C LEU A 398 0.34 1.00 22.14
N ILE A 399 -0.43 1.33 21.09
CA ILE A 399 -1.77 1.96 21.26
C ILE A 399 -2.80 1.07 21.96
N ARG A 400 -2.51 -0.22 22.16
CA ARG A 400 -3.32 -1.15 22.97
C ARG A 400 -2.91 -1.15 24.45
N ALA A 401 -1.72 -0.64 24.74
CA ALA A 401 -1.15 -0.50 26.08
C ALA A 401 -1.39 0.89 26.67
N LEU A 402 -1.76 1.89 25.84
CA LEU A 402 -2.03 3.24 26.29
C LEU A 402 -3.31 3.33 27.15
N PRO A 403 -3.34 4.24 28.14
CA PRO A 403 -4.53 4.50 28.96
C PRO A 403 -5.76 4.82 28.09
N GLY A 404 -6.94 4.31 28.47
CA GLY A 404 -8.18 4.55 27.75
C GLY A 404 -8.34 3.76 26.44
N SER A 405 -7.38 2.90 26.08
CA SER A 405 -7.50 2.06 24.89
C SER A 405 -8.63 1.03 25.02
N ASN A 406 -9.66 1.16 24.16
CA ASN A 406 -10.73 0.17 24.02
C ASN A 406 -10.43 -0.72 22.82
N SER A 407 -9.52 -1.69 22.98
CA SER A 407 -9.13 -2.61 21.93
C SER A 407 -9.79 -3.98 22.13
N VAL A 408 -10.40 -4.52 21.07
CA VAL A 408 -10.86 -5.92 21.05
C VAL A 408 -9.67 -6.89 21.14
N LEU A 409 -8.47 -6.44 20.77
CA LEU A 409 -7.22 -7.18 20.91
C LEU A 409 -6.43 -6.64 22.10
N GLU A 410 -6.36 -7.42 23.17
CA GLU A 410 -5.56 -7.09 24.35
C GLU A 410 -4.11 -7.53 24.18
N ASN A 411 -3.18 -6.77 24.77
CA ASN A 411 -1.79 -7.18 24.90
C ASN A 411 -1.67 -8.31 25.92
N ARG A 412 -0.89 -9.34 25.59
CA ARG A 412 -0.61 -10.48 26.49
C ARG A 412 0.67 -10.32 27.31
N ILE A 413 1.44 -9.29 26.98
CA ILE A 413 2.72 -8.96 27.59
C ILE A 413 2.56 -7.53 28.13
N ASP A 414 3.02 -7.33 29.35
CA ASP A 414 3.25 -6.00 29.89
C ASP A 414 4.58 -5.48 29.34
N TRP A 415 4.51 -4.38 28.60
CA TRP A 415 5.63 -3.77 27.86
C TRP A 415 6.30 -2.62 28.63
N PHE A 416 5.94 -2.39 29.89
CA PHE A 416 6.49 -1.29 30.70
C PHE A 416 7.26 -1.82 31.93
N GLN A 417 7.96 -2.95 31.81
CA GLN A 417 8.66 -3.56 32.94
C GLN A 417 10.02 -2.91 33.20
N ASN A 418 10.55 -2.19 32.22
CA ASN A 418 11.90 -1.62 32.25
C ASN A 418 12.94 -2.70 32.59
N ARG A 419 13.11 -3.67 31.70
CA ARG A 419 14.06 -4.78 31.87
C ARG A 419 15.51 -4.36 31.66
N GLY A 420 15.73 -3.18 31.10
CA GLY A 420 17.04 -2.61 30.85
C GLY A 420 17.78 -2.18 32.11
N SER A 421 19.07 -1.84 31.94
CA SER A 421 19.90 -1.32 33.04
C SER A 421 19.73 0.19 33.29
N THR A 422 19.18 0.91 32.31
CA THR A 422 18.95 2.36 32.40
C THR A 422 17.58 2.60 33.05
N PRO A 423 17.50 3.32 34.18
CA PRO A 423 16.21 3.60 34.82
C PRO A 423 15.32 4.48 33.92
N LYS A 424 14.12 3.98 33.59
CA LYS A 424 13.03 4.71 32.95
C LYS A 424 11.69 4.37 33.61
N PRO A 425 10.63 5.17 33.38
CA PRO A 425 9.31 4.91 33.94
C PRO A 425 8.76 3.52 33.58
N THR A 426 7.98 2.94 34.49
CA THR A 426 7.35 1.61 34.32
C THR A 426 5.85 1.72 34.05
N ASP A 427 5.42 2.83 33.47
CA ASP A 427 4.05 3.10 33.06
C ASP A 427 4.03 3.99 31.82
N ALA A 428 2.95 3.89 31.05
CA ALA A 428 2.82 4.60 29.78
C ALA A 428 2.90 6.13 29.95
N THR A 429 2.31 6.69 31.01
CA THR A 429 2.28 8.14 31.24
C THR A 429 3.68 8.70 31.43
N GLY A 430 4.50 8.04 32.26
CA GLY A 430 5.89 8.43 32.47
C GLY A 430 6.73 8.29 31.20
N ILE A 431 6.53 7.22 30.41
CA ILE A 431 7.23 7.05 29.12
C ILE A 431 6.85 8.16 28.13
N ILE A 432 5.58 8.53 28.04
CA ILE A 432 5.11 9.64 27.19
C ILE A 432 5.81 10.95 27.55
N VAL A 433 5.88 11.27 28.84
CA VAL A 433 6.50 12.51 29.34
C VAL A 433 8.01 12.51 29.08
N LEU A 434 8.69 11.41 29.40
CA LEU A 434 10.12 11.26 29.13
C LEU A 434 10.44 11.40 27.64
N ALA A 435 9.65 10.73 26.79
CA ALA A 435 9.81 10.81 25.33
C ALA A 435 9.65 12.24 24.82
N LEU A 436 8.72 13.01 25.38
CA LEU A 436 8.51 14.41 24.99
C LEU A 436 9.70 15.28 25.39
N ASP A 437 10.21 15.13 26.62
CA ASP A 437 11.39 15.89 27.08
C ASP A 437 12.63 15.58 26.23
N ASP A 438 12.89 14.30 25.96
CA ASP A 438 14.01 13.87 25.12
C ASP A 438 13.86 14.41 23.69
N THR A 439 12.66 14.34 23.11
CA THR A 439 12.38 14.85 21.76
C THR A 439 12.59 16.36 21.68
N LEU A 440 12.10 17.14 22.66
CA LEU A 440 12.28 18.58 22.70
C LEU A 440 13.75 18.97 22.89
N ALA A 441 14.49 18.22 23.72
CA ALA A 441 15.92 18.43 23.91
C ALA A 441 16.72 18.13 22.64
N GLU A 442 16.35 17.09 21.89
CA GLU A 442 16.97 16.72 20.61
C GLU A 442 16.68 17.74 19.49
N LEU A 443 15.42 18.18 19.37
CA LEU A 443 15.00 19.13 18.33
C LEU A 443 15.47 20.56 18.60
N GLY A 444 15.61 20.96 19.87
CA GLY A 444 15.98 22.31 20.26
C GLY A 444 14.90 23.36 19.93
N PRO A 445 15.24 24.66 19.93
CA PRO A 445 14.26 25.73 19.74
C PRO A 445 13.76 25.83 18.30
N ARG A 446 12.44 26.08 18.15
CA ARG A 446 11.75 26.32 16.87
C ARG A 446 12.09 27.69 16.24
N PRO A 447 11.86 27.89 14.92
CA PRO A 447 11.38 26.90 13.95
C PRO A 447 12.44 25.86 13.62
N TRP A 448 12.03 24.64 13.28
CA TRP A 448 12.98 23.58 12.93
C TRP A 448 13.34 23.59 11.45
N ASP A 449 12.53 24.23 10.61
CA ASP A 449 12.75 24.40 9.16
C ASP A 449 13.16 23.09 8.47
N HIS A 450 12.53 21.98 8.86
CA HIS A 450 12.88 20.65 8.36
C HIS A 450 12.56 20.55 6.86
N PRO A 451 13.54 20.25 5.99
CA PRO A 451 13.31 20.18 4.57
C PRO A 451 12.47 18.96 4.22
N ARG A 452 11.48 19.19 3.35
CA ARG A 452 10.63 18.13 2.83
C ARG A 452 11.43 17.23 1.88
N ALA A 453 11.21 15.92 1.99
CA ALA A 453 11.78 14.95 1.06
C ALA A 453 11.30 15.18 -0.39
N THR A 454 11.96 14.56 -1.36
CA THR A 454 11.59 14.64 -2.78
C THR A 454 11.23 13.28 -3.36
N ILE A 455 10.44 13.30 -4.43
CA ILE A 455 10.29 12.18 -5.36
C ILE A 455 11.28 12.42 -6.49
N ASP A 456 12.33 11.61 -6.55
CA ASP A 456 13.37 11.72 -7.58
C ASP A 456 13.18 10.64 -8.65
N TYR A 457 13.13 11.07 -9.91
CA TYR A 457 13.01 10.18 -11.06
C TYR A 457 14.39 9.90 -11.62
N GLU A 458 14.90 8.70 -11.37
CA GLU A 458 16.24 8.29 -11.83
C GLU A 458 16.17 7.39 -13.07
N GLY A 459 16.94 7.75 -14.09
CA GLY A 459 17.18 6.95 -15.27
C GLY A 459 18.45 6.09 -15.11
N PRO A 460 18.45 4.82 -15.54
CA PRO A 460 19.55 3.88 -15.28
C PRO A 460 20.90 4.26 -15.92
N VAL A 461 20.90 5.18 -16.90
CA VAL A 461 22.09 5.62 -17.63
C VAL A 461 22.43 7.09 -17.38
N ILE A 462 21.42 7.94 -17.20
CA ILE A 462 21.58 9.40 -17.17
C ILE A 462 21.38 10.03 -15.79
N GLY A 463 21.06 9.22 -14.77
CA GLY A 463 20.81 9.70 -13.41
C GLY A 463 19.46 10.39 -13.26
N GLN A 464 19.34 11.29 -12.28
CA GLN A 464 18.11 12.02 -12.00
C GLN A 464 17.69 12.91 -13.20
N VAL A 465 16.46 12.73 -13.68
CA VAL A 465 15.89 13.48 -14.81
C VAL A 465 14.80 14.47 -14.38
N TRP A 466 14.17 14.22 -13.23
CA TRP A 466 13.12 15.07 -12.68
C TRP A 466 13.06 14.90 -11.17
N SER A 467 12.53 15.90 -10.47
CA SER A 467 12.28 15.83 -9.03
C SER A 467 11.10 16.71 -8.67
N SER A 468 10.30 16.27 -7.69
CA SER A 468 9.19 17.04 -7.12
C SER A 468 9.16 16.89 -5.61
N PRO A 469 8.56 17.82 -4.86
CA PRO A 469 8.34 17.64 -3.43
C PRO A 469 7.55 16.35 -3.11
N TRP A 470 7.92 15.64 -2.03
CA TRP A 470 7.35 14.34 -1.66
C TRP A 470 5.88 14.44 -1.26
N LEU A 471 5.07 13.45 -1.65
CA LEU A 471 3.75 13.15 -1.12
C LEU A 471 3.59 11.64 -1.12
N ASP A 472 2.86 11.04 -0.16
CA ASP A 472 2.55 9.60 -0.21
C ASP A 472 1.41 9.34 -1.22
N ARG A 473 1.74 9.57 -2.50
CA ARG A 473 0.79 9.62 -3.61
C ARG A 473 0.91 8.43 -4.55
N SER A 474 -0.07 8.30 -5.43
CA SER A 474 -0.09 7.29 -6.48
C SER A 474 0.83 7.62 -7.64
N THR A 475 1.40 6.58 -8.26
CA THR A 475 2.18 6.66 -9.51
C THR A 475 1.28 6.85 -10.72
N TYR A 476 -0.02 6.62 -10.58
CA TYR A 476 -1.06 6.91 -11.56
C TYR A 476 -2.34 7.21 -10.82
N ALA A 477 -3.23 8.01 -11.39
CA ALA A 477 -4.60 8.02 -10.93
C ALA A 477 -5.59 8.05 -12.08
N GLN A 478 -6.74 7.44 -11.83
CA GLN A 478 -7.91 7.58 -12.67
C GLN A 478 -9.14 7.75 -11.76
N VAL A 479 -9.94 8.76 -12.08
CA VAL A 479 -11.28 8.94 -11.53
C VAL A 479 -12.30 8.81 -12.65
N VAL A 480 -13.36 8.04 -12.40
CA VAL A 480 -14.42 7.77 -13.38
C VAL A 480 -15.77 8.04 -12.74
N GLU A 481 -16.53 8.98 -13.30
CA GLU A 481 -17.95 9.15 -13.04
C GLU A 481 -18.75 8.33 -14.07
N VAL A 482 -19.63 7.44 -13.60
CA VAL A 482 -20.37 6.51 -14.45
C VAL A 482 -21.85 6.89 -14.48
N GLY A 483 -22.29 7.52 -15.57
CA GLY A 483 -23.69 7.85 -15.82
C GLY A 483 -24.48 6.68 -16.41
N PRO A 484 -25.80 6.86 -16.66
CA PRO A 484 -26.71 5.81 -17.13
C PRO A 484 -26.36 5.22 -18.51
N GLU A 485 -25.69 6.02 -19.35
CA GLU A 485 -25.23 5.60 -20.68
C GLU A 485 -23.77 5.10 -20.70
N GLY A 486 -23.07 5.16 -19.56
CA GLY A 486 -21.65 4.82 -19.44
C GLY A 486 -20.84 5.91 -18.74
N PRO A 487 -19.49 5.81 -18.76
CA PRO A 487 -18.62 6.86 -18.23
C PRO A 487 -18.91 8.23 -18.86
N VAL A 488 -19.17 9.23 -18.02
CA VAL A 488 -19.51 10.62 -18.46
C VAL A 488 -18.40 11.61 -18.20
N ARG A 489 -17.53 11.32 -17.21
CA ARG A 489 -16.34 12.10 -16.90
C ARG A 489 -15.23 11.16 -16.48
N ILE A 490 -14.07 11.31 -17.11
CA ILE A 490 -12.88 10.55 -16.79
C ILE A 490 -11.75 11.54 -16.68
N GLU A 491 -11.05 11.52 -15.55
CA GLU A 491 -9.82 12.29 -15.39
C GLU A 491 -8.70 11.38 -14.93
N SER A 492 -7.48 11.64 -15.40
CA SER A 492 -6.31 10.87 -15.01
C SER A 492 -5.08 11.74 -14.81
N MET A 493 -4.09 11.17 -14.13
CA MET A 493 -2.75 11.73 -14.00
C MET A 493 -1.70 10.60 -14.04
N ILE A 494 -0.59 10.87 -14.70
CA ILE A 494 0.59 9.99 -14.81
C ILE A 494 1.84 10.89 -14.75
N PRO A 495 2.90 10.49 -14.04
CA PRO A 495 4.11 11.28 -13.93
C PRO A 495 4.91 11.28 -15.23
N LEU A 496 5.79 12.28 -15.37
CA LEU A 496 6.63 12.47 -16.54
C LEU A 496 5.81 12.64 -17.82
N GLY A 497 5.54 11.54 -18.52
CA GLY A 497 5.03 11.55 -19.88
C GLY A 497 4.81 10.13 -20.41
N GLU A 498 4.09 10.01 -21.52
CA GLU A 498 3.75 8.71 -22.14
C GLU A 498 4.97 8.05 -22.81
N SER A 499 5.95 8.84 -23.23
CA SER A 499 7.13 8.35 -23.93
C SER A 499 8.31 8.15 -22.99
N GLY A 500 8.92 6.97 -23.04
CA GLY A 500 10.22 6.70 -22.39
C GLY A 500 11.42 6.87 -23.32
N ALA A 501 11.23 7.39 -24.53
CA ALA A 501 12.28 7.45 -25.55
C ALA A 501 13.27 8.58 -25.28
N ILE A 502 14.56 8.23 -25.35
CA ILE A 502 15.68 9.15 -25.26
C ILE A 502 16.59 8.87 -26.45
N TYR A 503 16.72 9.86 -27.31
CA TYR A 503 17.57 9.82 -28.50
C TYR A 503 18.95 10.41 -28.19
N GLN A 504 19.90 10.17 -29.09
CA GLN A 504 21.21 10.79 -29.00
C GLN A 504 21.22 12.06 -29.85
N GLY A 505 21.39 13.21 -29.19
CA GLY A 505 21.49 14.51 -29.84
C GLY A 505 22.80 14.67 -30.64
N PRO A 506 22.91 15.71 -31.48
CA PRO A 506 24.06 15.94 -32.35
C PRO A 506 25.42 16.03 -31.63
N GLY A 507 25.45 16.43 -30.35
CA GLY A 507 26.66 16.51 -29.53
C GLY A 507 26.87 15.32 -28.57
N GLY A 508 26.00 14.31 -28.61
CA GLY A 508 26.03 13.14 -27.73
C GLY A 508 25.22 13.30 -26.43
N GLU A 509 24.62 14.48 -26.20
CA GLU A 509 23.63 14.71 -25.15
C GLU A 509 22.35 13.88 -25.35
N PRO A 510 21.64 13.53 -24.26
CA PRO A 510 20.32 12.93 -24.37
C PRO A 510 19.31 13.93 -24.94
N GLU A 511 18.61 13.55 -25.99
CA GLU A 511 17.49 14.28 -26.58
C GLU A 511 16.20 13.52 -26.23
N PHE A 512 15.42 14.08 -25.29
CA PHE A 512 14.16 13.46 -24.85
C PHE A 512 13.08 13.62 -25.90
N ASP A 513 12.25 12.58 -26.07
CA ASP A 513 11.02 12.68 -26.85
C ASP A 513 10.11 13.80 -26.32
N GLU A 514 9.37 14.48 -27.19
CA GLU A 514 8.50 15.59 -26.80
C GLU A 514 7.43 15.19 -25.76
N GLN A 515 7.04 13.90 -25.73
CA GLN A 515 6.07 13.36 -24.79
C GLN A 515 6.73 12.78 -23.53
N TYR A 516 8.04 12.96 -23.31
CA TYR A 516 8.75 12.42 -22.13
C TYR A 516 8.38 13.16 -20.84
N PHE A 517 8.26 14.49 -20.91
CA PHE A 517 7.87 15.35 -19.77
C PHE A 517 6.46 15.96 -19.96
N GLY A 518 5.66 15.43 -20.88
CA GLY A 518 4.39 16.04 -21.30
C GLY A 518 3.31 16.17 -20.21
N PHE A 519 3.49 15.52 -19.06
CA PHE A 519 2.55 15.49 -17.95
C PHE A 519 3.13 15.95 -16.61
N THR A 520 4.38 16.44 -16.56
CA THR A 520 5.02 16.86 -15.29
C THR A 520 4.22 17.94 -14.58
N ASP A 521 3.77 18.98 -15.28
CA ASP A 521 3.02 20.09 -14.66
C ASP A 521 1.69 19.63 -14.06
N ILE A 522 1.00 18.71 -14.75
CA ILE A 522 -0.26 18.11 -14.29
C ILE A 522 0.02 17.27 -13.05
N PHE A 523 1.01 16.38 -13.15
CA PHE A 523 1.31 15.45 -12.07
C PHE A 523 1.82 16.17 -10.83
N ASP A 524 2.82 17.05 -10.94
CA ASP A 524 3.42 17.73 -9.80
C ASP A 524 2.42 18.66 -9.10
N GLY A 525 1.54 19.32 -9.86
CA GLY A 525 0.43 20.10 -9.31
C GLY A 525 -0.71 19.27 -8.70
N PHE A 526 -0.61 17.93 -8.72
CA PHE A 526 -1.69 17.00 -8.36
C PHE A 526 -2.99 17.28 -9.13
N LEU A 527 -2.85 17.81 -10.34
CA LEU A 527 -3.95 18.10 -11.25
C LEU A 527 -4.34 16.82 -11.98
N HIS A 528 -5.53 16.84 -12.57
CA HIS A 528 -5.99 15.78 -13.43
C HIS A 528 -6.33 16.35 -14.80
N ARG A 529 -6.05 15.56 -15.84
CA ARG A 529 -6.45 15.90 -17.21
C ARG A 529 -7.67 15.10 -17.63
N PRO A 530 -8.51 15.66 -18.52
CA PRO A 530 -9.53 14.88 -19.21
C PRO A 530 -8.90 13.66 -19.87
N PHE A 531 -9.53 12.51 -19.68
CA PHE A 531 -9.23 11.28 -20.39
C PHE A 531 -10.36 11.04 -21.40
N PRO A 532 -10.08 10.82 -22.70
CA PRO A 532 -11.12 10.72 -23.72
C PRO A 532 -12.17 9.63 -23.47
N THR A 533 -13.43 9.99 -23.70
CA THR A 533 -14.48 8.99 -23.88
C THR A 533 -14.36 8.35 -25.27
N PHE A 534 -14.90 7.14 -25.48
CA PHE A 534 -14.78 6.47 -26.80
C PHE A 534 -15.52 7.19 -27.93
N ASP A 535 -16.37 8.16 -27.57
CA ASP A 535 -17.24 8.92 -28.45
C ASP A 535 -16.65 10.30 -28.81
N GLU A 536 -15.56 10.71 -28.16
CA GLU A 536 -14.75 11.82 -28.63
C GLU A 536 -13.95 11.35 -29.85
N ASN A 537 -14.23 11.95 -31.02
CA ASN A 537 -13.46 11.69 -32.23
C ASN A 537 -11.97 11.92 -31.93
N PRO A 538 -11.09 10.92 -32.11
CA PRO A 538 -9.66 11.04 -31.84
C PRO A 538 -8.98 12.08 -32.73
#